data_AF-A0A7I4ABK3-F1
#
_entry.id   AF-A0A7I4ABK3-F1
#
_cell.length_a   1.000
_cell.length_b   1.000
_cell.length_c   1.000
_cell.angle_alpha   90.00
_cell.angle_beta   90.00
_cell.angle_gamma   90.00
#
_symmetry.space_group_name_H-M   'P 1'
#
loop_
_entity.id
_entity.type
_entity.pdbx_description
1 polymer ?
#
loop_
_entity_poly.entity_id
_entity_poly.type
_entity_poly.pdbx_seq_one_letter_code
_entity_poly.pdbx_strand_id
1 'polypeptide(L)'
;MSALYAAGSPYTWPGLLAALVWLIHLLLHQEATESVVTFETQWHKQAAEKKLEARKGDLVDKKAEKTVIQADIEELHNRIASQEINPADIDRMQKEKDFLDANTRPVVLKDQQLRKAAWDHELASTNKEKDLEILCGEYNERCLRFKPILADGQPLTGSELQITLQIESTVPKEILGTSVANGLKQEVYAYKAARQEKLDLLSRLVATIKKSEALHKASKEKWDLACAVVTNEREELEAKVVAKELAAKRTDKDAEKLTKQWEQRYKAEVESSSEQVATAKKQWIEVVDFILSAKEQITGLLQVLKSKTHVEAGRLKRDLPEFTAMIALQVCDAQATLSDQHTQTCYLKTSRGL
;
A
#
# COMPACT_ATOMS: atom_id res chain seq x y z
N MET A 1 54.42 65.25 -11.49
CA MET A 1 54.79 65.60 -10.10
C MET A 1 54.25 64.51 -9.20
N SER A 2 55.10 63.54 -8.84
CA SER A 2 54.73 62.39 -8.00
C SER A 2 55.08 62.74 -6.56
N ALA A 3 54.08 63.06 -5.76
CA ALA A 3 54.26 63.25 -4.33
C ALA A 3 54.59 61.89 -3.72
N LEU A 4 55.83 61.73 -3.25
CA LEU A 4 56.25 60.66 -2.36
C LEU A 4 55.44 60.81 -1.08
N TYR A 5 54.39 60.00 -0.92
CA TYR A 5 53.70 59.81 0.35
C TYR A 5 54.69 59.13 1.31
N ALA A 6 55.43 59.94 2.06
CA ALA A 6 56.22 59.46 3.18
C ALA A 6 55.26 58.86 4.22
N ALA A 7 55.54 57.63 4.64
CA ALA A 7 54.88 56.99 5.78
C ALA A 7 55.10 57.88 7.02
N GLY A 8 54.06 58.63 7.41
CA GLY A 8 54.15 59.65 8.47
C GLY A 8 53.33 60.93 8.21
N SER A 9 52.77 61.11 7.00
CA SER A 9 51.85 62.21 6.72
C SER A 9 50.56 62.09 7.56
N PRO A 10 50.09 63.16 8.23
CA PRO A 10 48.82 63.16 8.99
C PRO A 10 47.61 62.71 8.15
N TYR A 11 47.69 62.80 6.83
CA TYR A 11 46.63 62.41 5.91
C TYR A 11 46.55 60.88 5.63
N THR A 12 47.57 60.09 5.97
CA THR A 12 47.53 58.61 5.79
C THR A 12 46.96 57.86 7.00
N TRP A 13 46.86 58.53 8.15
CA TRP A 13 46.35 57.95 9.40
C TRP A 13 44.87 57.54 9.38
N PRO A 14 43.94 58.33 8.83
CA PRO A 14 42.53 57.93 8.75
C PRO A 14 42.32 56.66 7.92
N GLY A 15 43.08 56.50 6.82
CA GLY A 15 43.02 55.29 5.99
C GLY A 15 43.56 54.05 6.71
N LEU A 16 44.67 54.20 7.44
CA LEU A 16 45.23 53.12 8.26
C LEU A 16 44.28 52.71 9.40
N LEU A 17 43.71 53.69 10.11
CA LEU A 17 42.74 53.44 11.19
C LEU A 17 41.48 52.77 10.66
N ALA A 18 40.95 53.19 9.51
CA ALA A 18 39.81 52.53 8.88
C ALA A 18 40.12 51.07 8.51
N ALA A 19 41.31 50.80 7.98
CA ALA A 19 41.75 49.43 7.65
C ALA A 19 41.91 48.55 8.91
N LEU A 20 42.46 49.11 10.00
CA LEU A 20 42.59 48.40 11.28
C LEU A 20 41.23 48.10 11.91
N VAL A 21 40.30 49.06 11.92
CA VAL A 21 38.93 48.86 12.42
C VAL A 21 38.20 47.81 11.58
N TRP A 22 38.36 47.83 10.26
CA TRP A 22 37.79 46.81 9.38
C TRP A 22 38.36 45.41 9.65
N LEU A 23 39.68 45.28 9.82
CA LEU A 23 40.32 44.00 10.19
C LEU A 23 39.82 43.47 11.54
N ILE A 24 39.66 44.34 12.55
CA ILE A 24 39.12 43.96 13.85
C ILE A 24 37.66 43.47 13.71
N HIS A 25 36.82 44.19 12.96
CA HIS A 25 35.46 43.73 12.67
C HIS A 25 35.44 42.40 11.92
N LEU A 26 36.35 42.18 10.98
CA LEU A 26 36.40 40.94 10.20
C LEU A 26 36.81 39.74 11.07
N LEU A 27 37.79 39.93 11.97
CA LEU A 27 38.18 38.90 12.94
C LEU A 27 37.04 38.57 13.92
N LEU A 28 36.37 39.58 14.46
CA LEU A 28 35.22 39.38 15.35
C LEU A 28 34.04 38.70 14.62
N HIS A 29 33.83 39.02 13.34
CA HIS A 29 32.77 38.40 12.56
C HIS A 29 33.10 36.95 12.21
N GLN A 30 34.37 36.64 11.93
CA GLN A 30 34.82 35.27 11.67
C GLN A 30 34.55 34.38 12.90
N GLU A 31 34.95 34.82 14.10
CA GLU A 31 34.72 34.09 15.35
C GLU A 31 33.22 33.91 15.64
N ALA A 32 32.41 34.94 15.40
CA ALA A 32 30.95 34.85 15.52
C ALA A 32 30.36 33.82 14.53
N THR A 33 30.78 33.83 13.27
CA THR A 33 30.27 32.88 12.26
C THR A 33 30.68 31.44 12.54
N GLU A 34 31.91 31.20 13.03
CA GLU A 34 32.36 29.86 13.41
C GLU A 34 31.52 29.31 14.58
N SER A 35 31.17 30.16 15.56
CA SER A 35 30.32 29.75 16.68
C SER A 35 28.89 29.42 16.24
N VAL A 36 28.33 30.15 15.28
CA VAL A 36 26.99 29.90 14.73
C VAL A 36 26.97 28.64 13.90
N VAL A 37 27.96 28.45 13.01
CA VAL A 37 28.06 27.24 12.16
C VAL A 37 28.27 25.99 13.02
N THR A 38 29.08 26.07 14.08
CA THR A 38 29.27 24.93 15.00
C THR A 38 28.01 24.62 15.80
N PHE A 39 27.23 25.62 16.22
CA PHE A 39 25.95 25.40 16.89
C PHE A 39 24.89 24.80 15.95
N GLU A 40 24.73 25.33 14.74
CA GLU A 40 23.77 24.82 13.76
C GLU A 40 24.10 23.39 13.34
N THR A 41 25.38 23.10 13.07
CA THR A 41 25.82 21.73 12.75
C THR A 41 25.62 20.77 13.92
N GLN A 42 25.87 21.18 15.17
CA GLN A 42 25.56 20.38 16.35
C GLN A 42 24.05 20.12 16.50
N TRP A 43 23.22 21.13 16.26
CA TRP A 43 21.77 21.00 16.30
C TRP A 43 21.25 20.03 15.22
N HIS A 44 21.72 20.16 13.98
CA HIS A 44 21.37 19.25 12.89
C HIS A 44 21.84 17.82 13.17
N LYS A 45 23.03 17.66 13.74
CA LYS A 45 23.55 16.36 14.19
C LYS A 45 22.64 15.73 15.24
N GLN A 46 22.29 16.46 16.30
CA GLN A 46 21.37 15.95 17.33
C GLN A 46 19.98 15.63 16.78
N ALA A 47 19.46 16.46 15.87
CA ALA A 47 18.17 16.21 15.22
C ALA A 47 18.20 14.96 14.32
N ALA A 48 19.31 14.72 13.61
CA ALA A 48 19.53 13.53 12.81
C ALA A 48 19.65 12.28 13.69
N GLU A 49 20.42 12.34 14.78
CA GLU A 49 20.56 11.27 15.76
C GLU A 49 19.21 10.90 16.40
N LYS A 50 18.41 11.89 16.80
CA LYS A 50 17.08 11.66 17.35
C LYS A 50 16.14 10.99 16.33
N LYS A 51 16.18 11.40 15.06
CA LYS A 51 15.41 10.74 13.98
C LYS A 51 15.87 9.32 13.73
N LEU A 52 17.18 9.08 13.82
CA LEU A 52 17.78 7.76 13.62
C LEU A 52 17.35 6.81 14.74
N GLU A 53 17.35 7.25 16.00
CA GLU A 53 16.86 6.45 17.12
C GLU A 53 15.35 6.19 17.05
N ALA A 54 14.55 7.18 16.65
CA ALA A 54 13.12 6.96 16.41
C ALA A 54 12.89 5.86 15.34
N ARG A 55 13.61 5.92 14.22
CA ARG A 55 13.52 4.90 13.15
C ARG A 55 14.01 3.53 13.59
N LYS A 56 15.01 3.45 14.47
CA LYS A 56 15.45 2.19 15.06
C LYS A 56 14.35 1.60 15.94
N GLY A 57 13.67 2.42 16.74
CA GLY A 57 12.49 2.03 17.51
C GLY A 57 11.40 1.44 16.61
N ASP A 58 10.97 2.19 15.59
CA ASP A 58 9.96 1.74 14.63
C ASP A 58 10.34 0.40 13.96
N LEU A 59 11.62 0.21 13.63
CA LEU A 59 12.12 -1.01 13.01
C LEU A 59 12.06 -2.22 13.97
N VAL A 60 12.34 -2.00 15.26
CA VAL A 60 12.20 -3.03 16.31
C VAL A 60 10.72 -3.41 16.48
N ASP A 61 9.83 -2.42 16.55
CA ASP A 61 8.39 -2.66 16.68
C ASP A 61 7.83 -3.43 15.48
N LYS A 62 8.26 -3.07 14.26
CA LYS A 62 7.86 -3.79 13.03
C LYS A 62 8.42 -5.21 12.98
N LYS A 63 9.62 -5.45 13.51
CA LYS A 63 10.16 -6.82 13.65
C LYS A 63 9.34 -7.64 14.64
N ALA A 64 8.92 -7.05 15.76
CA ALA A 64 8.06 -7.71 16.74
C ALA A 64 6.68 -8.04 16.15
N GLU A 65 6.05 -7.11 15.43
CA GLU A 65 4.78 -7.35 14.72
C GLU A 65 4.90 -8.51 13.72
N LYS A 66 5.99 -8.54 12.94
CA LYS A 66 6.25 -9.65 12.01
C LYS A 66 6.34 -11.00 12.73
N THR A 67 7.00 -11.06 13.89
CA THR A 67 7.11 -12.31 14.66
C THR A 67 5.77 -12.79 15.20
N VAL A 68 4.88 -11.87 15.61
CA VAL A 68 3.52 -12.21 16.07
C VAL A 68 2.69 -12.77 14.90
N ILE A 69 2.69 -12.09 13.75
CA ILE A 69 1.96 -12.55 12.56
C ILE A 69 2.46 -13.93 12.12
N GLN A 70 3.76 -14.18 12.23
CA GLN A 70 4.33 -15.46 11.84
C GLN A 70 3.91 -16.60 12.79
N ALA A 71 3.81 -16.31 14.10
CA ALA A 71 3.26 -17.25 15.07
C ALA A 71 1.77 -17.54 14.80
N ASP A 72 0.96 -16.53 14.47
CA ASP A 72 -0.46 -16.71 14.12
C ASP A 72 -0.64 -17.58 12.87
N ILE A 73 0.23 -17.40 11.85
CA ILE A 73 0.22 -18.24 10.64
C ILE A 73 0.53 -19.69 11.00
N GLU A 74 1.53 -19.93 11.85
CA GLU A 74 1.87 -21.29 12.31
C GLU A 74 0.74 -21.90 13.13
N GLU A 75 0.07 -21.13 14.01
CA GLU A 75 -1.11 -21.60 14.74
C GLU A 75 -2.24 -21.98 13.78
N LEU A 76 -2.55 -21.13 12.80
CA LEU A 76 -3.59 -21.41 11.80
C LEU A 76 -3.25 -22.65 10.97
N HIS A 77 -2.00 -22.81 10.55
CA HIS A 77 -1.56 -24.03 9.87
C HIS A 77 -1.70 -25.27 10.75
N ASN A 78 -1.35 -25.18 12.04
CA ASN A 78 -1.54 -26.28 12.98
C ASN A 78 -3.03 -26.59 13.20
N ARG A 79 -3.88 -25.57 13.28
CA ARG A 79 -5.34 -25.75 13.37
C ARG A 79 -5.90 -26.42 12.13
N ILE A 80 -5.50 -25.98 10.93
CA ILE A 80 -5.89 -26.60 9.66
C ILE A 80 -5.37 -28.04 9.58
N ALA A 81 -4.11 -28.29 9.95
CA ALA A 81 -3.55 -29.64 9.96
C ALA A 81 -4.21 -30.55 11.00
N SER A 82 -4.72 -29.99 12.10
CA SER A 82 -5.48 -30.72 13.12
C SER A 82 -6.94 -30.97 12.72
N GLN A 83 -7.46 -30.24 11.72
CA GLN A 83 -8.76 -30.57 11.15
C GLN A 83 -8.62 -31.89 10.39
N GLU A 84 -9.32 -32.92 10.83
CA GLU A 84 -9.35 -34.24 10.20
C GLU A 84 -10.03 -34.24 8.80
N ILE A 85 -10.45 -33.07 8.30
CA ILE A 85 -11.06 -32.93 6.99
C ILE A 85 -9.94 -32.90 5.96
N ASN A 86 -9.62 -34.07 5.41
CA ASN A 86 -8.70 -34.18 4.31
C ASN A 86 -9.34 -33.54 3.06
N PRO A 87 -8.59 -32.89 2.16
CA PRO A 87 -9.06 -32.57 0.80
C PRO A 87 -9.82 -33.72 0.13
N ALA A 88 -9.40 -34.97 0.37
CA ALA A 88 -10.10 -36.16 -0.11
C ALA A 88 -11.53 -36.31 0.46
N ASP A 89 -11.78 -35.87 1.69
CA ASP A 89 -13.11 -35.88 2.29
C ASP A 89 -14.01 -34.80 1.67
N ILE A 90 -13.46 -33.65 1.32
CA ILE A 90 -14.18 -32.61 0.57
C ILE A 90 -14.60 -33.16 -0.79
N ASP A 91 -13.71 -33.82 -1.52
CA ASP A 91 -14.03 -34.48 -2.79
C ASP A 91 -15.07 -35.59 -2.62
N ARG A 92 -15.01 -36.34 -1.52
CA ARG A 92 -15.98 -37.39 -1.19
C ARG A 92 -17.36 -36.80 -0.93
N MET A 93 -17.44 -35.76 -0.09
CA MET A 93 -18.69 -35.04 0.19
C MET A 93 -19.27 -34.40 -1.07
N GLN A 94 -18.42 -33.85 -1.93
CA GLN A 94 -18.86 -33.26 -3.19
C GLN A 94 -19.45 -34.33 -4.13
N LYS A 95 -18.82 -35.50 -4.24
CA LYS A 95 -19.36 -36.64 -5.01
C LYS A 95 -20.68 -37.15 -4.43
N GLU A 96 -20.79 -37.23 -3.11
CA GLU A 96 -22.03 -37.67 -2.45
C GLU A 96 -23.15 -36.65 -2.68
N LYS A 97 -22.86 -35.35 -2.59
CA LYS A 97 -23.80 -34.28 -2.95
C LYS A 97 -24.25 -34.40 -4.41
N ASP A 98 -23.32 -34.52 -5.35
CA ASP A 98 -23.64 -34.63 -6.77
C ASP A 98 -24.49 -35.89 -7.06
N PHE A 99 -24.22 -36.99 -6.36
CA PHE A 99 -25.01 -38.22 -6.43
C PHE A 99 -26.44 -38.04 -5.87
N LEU A 100 -26.58 -37.38 -4.73
CA LEU A 100 -27.88 -37.07 -4.13
C LEU A 100 -28.69 -36.13 -5.03
N ASP A 101 -28.06 -35.13 -5.62
CA ASP A 101 -28.69 -34.21 -6.57
C ASP A 101 -29.14 -34.94 -7.85
N ALA A 102 -28.30 -35.82 -8.39
CA ALA A 102 -28.63 -36.65 -9.54
C ALA A 102 -29.83 -37.58 -9.30
N ASN A 103 -30.00 -38.08 -8.06
CA ASN A 103 -31.12 -38.95 -7.68
C ASN A 103 -32.40 -38.18 -7.32
N THR A 104 -32.27 -37.01 -6.69
CA THR A 104 -33.42 -36.24 -6.20
C THR A 104 -34.11 -35.51 -7.35
N ARG A 105 -33.34 -34.96 -8.29
CA ARG A 105 -33.85 -34.21 -9.45
C ARG A 105 -34.89 -34.98 -10.30
N PRO A 106 -34.69 -36.24 -10.73
CA PRO A 106 -35.69 -36.97 -11.50
C PRO A 106 -36.95 -37.28 -10.71
N VAL A 107 -36.85 -37.52 -9.39
CA VAL A 107 -38.02 -37.76 -8.53
C VAL A 107 -38.89 -36.50 -8.44
N VAL A 108 -38.26 -35.33 -8.26
CA VAL A 108 -38.96 -34.03 -8.26
C VAL A 108 -39.65 -33.78 -9.61
N LEU A 109 -38.96 -34.06 -10.73
CA LEU A 109 -39.57 -33.91 -12.06
C LEU A 109 -40.77 -34.86 -12.26
N LYS A 110 -40.68 -36.10 -11.78
CA LYS A 110 -41.78 -37.07 -11.86
C LYS A 110 -42.97 -36.66 -10.98
N ASP A 111 -42.72 -36.14 -9.78
CA ASP A 111 -43.77 -35.58 -8.91
C ASP A 111 -44.49 -34.41 -9.58
N GLN A 112 -43.75 -33.46 -10.18
CA GLN A 112 -44.34 -32.36 -10.94
C GLN A 112 -45.20 -32.84 -12.11
N GLN A 113 -44.76 -33.86 -12.85
CA GLN A 113 -45.53 -34.46 -13.93
C GLN A 113 -46.82 -35.14 -13.43
N LEU A 114 -46.74 -35.90 -12.33
CA LEU A 114 -47.91 -36.56 -11.73
C LEU A 114 -48.92 -35.55 -11.18
N ARG A 115 -48.45 -34.47 -10.54
CA ARG A 115 -49.31 -33.38 -10.05
C ARG A 115 -50.03 -32.70 -11.20
N LYS A 116 -49.34 -32.42 -12.30
CA LYS A 116 -49.96 -31.85 -13.51
C LYS A 116 -51.01 -32.80 -14.09
N ALA A 117 -50.69 -34.09 -14.23
CA ALA A 117 -51.64 -35.08 -14.73
C ALA A 117 -52.87 -35.24 -13.83
N ALA A 118 -52.69 -35.24 -12.50
CA ALA A 118 -53.79 -35.30 -11.54
C ALA A 118 -54.71 -34.08 -11.69
N TRP A 119 -54.13 -32.87 -11.77
CA TRP A 119 -54.88 -31.64 -12.01
C TRP A 119 -55.66 -31.67 -13.33
N ASP A 120 -55.04 -32.12 -14.42
CA ASP A 120 -55.69 -32.22 -15.73
C ASP A 120 -56.86 -33.23 -15.68
N HIS A 121 -56.71 -34.33 -14.92
CA HIS A 121 -57.79 -35.30 -14.69
C HIS A 121 -58.93 -34.73 -13.84
N GLU A 122 -58.63 -34.00 -12.77
CA GLU A 122 -59.64 -33.33 -11.93
C GLU A 122 -60.43 -32.33 -12.78
N LEU A 123 -59.74 -31.48 -13.55
CA LEU A 123 -60.37 -30.52 -14.44
C LEU A 123 -61.26 -31.21 -15.50
N ALA A 124 -60.78 -32.30 -16.10
CA ALA A 124 -61.56 -33.08 -17.05
C ALA A 124 -62.80 -33.73 -16.41
N SER A 125 -62.71 -34.19 -15.15
CA SER A 125 -63.83 -34.74 -14.40
C SER A 125 -64.87 -33.66 -14.09
N THR A 126 -64.44 -32.49 -13.59
CA THR A 126 -65.33 -31.36 -13.29
C THR A 126 -66.03 -30.84 -14.55
N ASN A 127 -65.37 -30.85 -15.70
CA ASN A 127 -66.02 -30.46 -16.96
C ASN A 127 -67.10 -31.48 -17.36
N LYS A 128 -66.81 -32.79 -17.28
CA LYS A 128 -67.82 -33.83 -17.55
C LYS A 128 -69.00 -33.80 -16.59
N GLU A 129 -68.74 -33.45 -15.33
CA GLU A 129 -69.77 -33.27 -14.32
C GLU A 129 -70.74 -32.14 -14.72
N LYS A 130 -70.21 -30.98 -15.11
CA LYS A 130 -71.01 -29.86 -15.64
C LYS A 130 -71.79 -30.25 -16.89
N ASP A 131 -71.18 -30.99 -17.82
CA ASP A 131 -71.86 -31.47 -19.03
C ASP A 131 -73.05 -32.39 -18.67
N LEU A 132 -72.88 -33.27 -17.69
CA LEU A 132 -73.94 -34.16 -17.20
C LEU A 132 -75.06 -33.38 -16.47
N GLU A 133 -74.70 -32.38 -15.68
CA GLU A 133 -75.68 -31.48 -15.03
C GLU A 133 -76.54 -30.76 -16.08
N ILE A 134 -75.92 -30.22 -17.14
CA ILE A 134 -76.62 -29.60 -18.25
C ILE A 134 -77.56 -30.60 -18.93
N LEU A 135 -77.08 -31.80 -19.26
CA LEU A 135 -77.86 -32.82 -19.94
C LEU A 135 -79.07 -33.28 -19.10
N CYS A 136 -78.89 -33.45 -17.79
CA CYS A 136 -79.98 -33.77 -16.88
C CYS A 136 -80.98 -32.61 -16.74
N GLY A 137 -80.49 -31.37 -16.74
CA GLY A 137 -81.34 -30.17 -16.81
C GLY A 137 -82.22 -30.16 -18.05
N GLU A 138 -81.64 -30.36 -19.24
CA GLU A 138 -82.36 -30.43 -20.51
C GLU A 138 -83.37 -31.57 -20.56
N TYR A 139 -82.99 -32.76 -20.06
CA TYR A 139 -83.89 -33.91 -19.98
C TYR A 139 -85.11 -33.59 -19.09
N ASN A 140 -84.87 -33.07 -17.90
CA ASN A 140 -85.92 -32.72 -16.95
C ASN A 140 -86.86 -31.65 -17.54
N GLU A 141 -86.32 -30.65 -18.25
CA GLU A 141 -87.11 -29.64 -18.96
C GLU A 141 -88.01 -30.27 -20.04
N ARG A 142 -87.47 -31.21 -20.83
CA ARG A 142 -88.25 -31.93 -21.86
C ARG A 142 -89.36 -32.79 -21.23
N CYS A 143 -89.09 -33.49 -20.13
CA CYS A 143 -90.09 -34.26 -19.40
C CYS A 143 -91.25 -33.39 -18.90
N LEU A 144 -90.94 -32.20 -18.36
CA LEU A 144 -91.96 -31.24 -17.92
C LEU A 144 -92.85 -30.76 -19.07
N ARG A 145 -92.28 -30.59 -20.28
CA ARG A 145 -93.03 -30.20 -21.48
C ARG A 145 -93.94 -31.31 -22.00
N PHE A 146 -93.49 -32.57 -21.97
CA PHE A 146 -94.23 -33.70 -22.55
C PHE A 146 -95.47 -34.14 -21.76
N LYS A 147 -95.57 -33.81 -20.45
CA LYS A 147 -96.68 -34.19 -19.55
C LYS A 147 -97.25 -35.59 -19.86
N PRO A 148 -96.42 -36.65 -19.78
CA PRO A 148 -96.83 -37.97 -20.18
C PRO A 148 -98.05 -38.42 -19.37
N ILE A 149 -99.05 -38.94 -20.08
CA ILE A 149 -100.27 -39.49 -19.48
C ILE A 149 -100.03 -41.01 -19.42
N LEU A 150 -100.21 -41.60 -18.24
CA LEU A 150 -100.14 -43.04 -18.05
C LEU A 150 -101.24 -43.74 -18.86
N ALA A 151 -101.06 -45.04 -19.11
CA ALA A 151 -102.03 -45.86 -19.85
C ALA A 151 -103.42 -45.94 -19.18
N ASP A 152 -103.52 -45.58 -17.90
CA ASP A 152 -104.75 -45.48 -17.11
C ASP A 152 -105.40 -44.07 -17.16
N GLY A 153 -104.83 -43.12 -17.90
CA GLY A 153 -105.33 -41.76 -18.08
C GLY A 153 -104.93 -40.78 -16.98
N GLN A 154 -104.17 -41.21 -15.97
CA GLN A 154 -103.64 -40.31 -14.93
C GLN A 154 -102.40 -39.56 -15.47
N PRO A 155 -102.31 -38.22 -15.30
CA PRO A 155 -101.09 -37.50 -15.67
C PRO A 155 -99.95 -37.89 -14.70
N LEU A 156 -98.83 -38.37 -15.24
CA LEU A 156 -97.61 -38.54 -14.45
C LEU A 156 -97.16 -37.16 -13.96
N THR A 157 -97.07 -37.00 -12.65
CA THR A 157 -96.50 -35.81 -12.05
C THR A 157 -95.02 -35.74 -12.44
N GLY A 158 -94.58 -34.63 -13.06
CA GLY A 158 -93.22 -34.50 -13.61
C GLY A 158 -92.07 -34.76 -12.63
N SER A 159 -92.35 -34.71 -11.32
CA SER A 159 -91.44 -35.09 -10.24
C SER A 159 -91.06 -36.57 -10.21
N GLU A 160 -91.86 -37.47 -10.79
CA GLU A 160 -91.59 -38.93 -10.79
C GLU A 160 -90.63 -39.35 -11.91
N LEU A 161 -90.45 -38.51 -12.94
CA LEU A 161 -89.54 -38.76 -14.06
C LEU A 161 -88.24 -37.95 -13.96
N GLN A 162 -88.12 -37.13 -12.91
CA GLN A 162 -86.97 -36.24 -12.75
C GLN A 162 -85.71 -37.04 -12.38
N ILE A 163 -84.70 -36.97 -13.24
CA ILE A 163 -83.37 -37.51 -12.92
C ILE A 163 -82.70 -36.48 -12.03
N THR A 164 -82.46 -36.88 -10.77
CA THR A 164 -81.66 -36.09 -9.83
C THR A 164 -80.30 -36.72 -9.72
N LEU A 165 -79.29 -36.09 -10.33
CA LEU A 165 -77.89 -36.49 -10.18
C LEU A 165 -77.44 -36.18 -8.75
N GLN A 166 -77.30 -37.21 -7.93
CA GLN A 166 -76.66 -37.08 -6.61
C GLN A 166 -75.17 -37.39 -6.76
N ILE A 167 -74.41 -36.36 -7.17
CA ILE A 167 -72.99 -36.48 -7.52
C ILE A 167 -72.13 -36.84 -6.29
N GLU A 168 -72.61 -36.55 -5.09
CA GLU A 168 -71.94 -36.92 -3.83
C GLU A 168 -72.20 -38.36 -3.37
N SER A 169 -73.09 -39.13 -4.05
CA SER A 169 -73.34 -40.51 -3.64
C SER A 169 -72.18 -41.43 -4.04
N THR A 170 -71.69 -42.18 -3.07
CA THR A 170 -70.59 -43.15 -3.25
C THR A 170 -71.06 -44.55 -3.69
N VAL A 171 -72.37 -44.72 -3.93
CA VAL A 171 -73.03 -46.01 -4.22
C VAL A 171 -73.69 -45.98 -5.61
N PRO A 172 -73.27 -46.81 -6.59
CA PRO A 172 -73.85 -46.83 -7.94
C PRO A 172 -75.38 -47.08 -7.99
N LYS A 173 -75.94 -47.77 -6.98
CA LYS A 173 -77.40 -48.01 -6.84
C LYS A 173 -78.22 -46.77 -6.50
N GLU A 174 -77.60 -45.76 -5.92
CA GLU A 174 -78.23 -44.46 -5.62
C GLU A 174 -78.04 -43.48 -6.79
N ILE A 175 -77.09 -43.80 -7.68
CA ILE A 175 -76.91 -43.10 -8.97
C ILE A 175 -77.94 -43.62 -10.01
N LEU A 176 -78.32 -44.91 -9.97
CA LEU A 176 -79.29 -45.56 -10.87
C LEU A 176 -80.11 -46.65 -10.12
N GLY A 177 -81.44 -46.51 -10.01
CA GLY A 177 -82.31 -47.30 -9.11
C GLY A 177 -82.32 -48.85 -9.18
N THR A 178 -82.14 -49.45 -7.99
CA THR A 178 -82.50 -50.76 -7.36
C THR A 178 -82.69 -52.14 -8.03
N SER A 179 -82.91 -52.38 -9.34
CA SER A 179 -83.47 -53.71 -9.77
C SER A 179 -82.51 -54.93 -9.90
N VAL A 180 -81.20 -54.81 -9.65
CA VAL A 180 -80.24 -55.94 -9.82
C VAL A 180 -79.65 -56.37 -8.46
N ALA A 181 -80.39 -57.16 -7.66
CA ALA A 181 -80.19 -57.18 -6.21
C ALA A 181 -79.48 -58.39 -5.57
N ASN A 182 -79.52 -59.62 -6.12
CA ASN A 182 -79.08 -60.80 -5.34
C ASN A 182 -77.76 -61.45 -5.79
N GLY A 183 -77.42 -61.49 -7.08
CA GLY A 183 -76.09 -61.93 -7.53
C GLY A 183 -74.98 -60.91 -7.24
N LEU A 184 -75.29 -59.62 -7.37
CA LEU A 184 -74.37 -58.51 -7.12
C LEU A 184 -74.04 -58.29 -5.63
N LYS A 185 -74.82 -58.84 -4.69
CA LYS A 185 -74.60 -58.56 -3.25
C LYS A 185 -73.25 -59.05 -2.75
N GLN A 186 -72.86 -60.28 -3.09
CA GLN A 186 -71.57 -60.85 -2.65
C GLN A 186 -70.38 -60.11 -3.26
N GLU A 187 -70.43 -59.80 -4.56
CA GLU A 187 -69.39 -59.01 -5.22
C GLU A 187 -69.33 -57.57 -4.69
N VAL A 188 -70.48 -56.96 -4.39
CA VAL A 188 -70.53 -55.60 -3.80
C VAL A 188 -69.94 -55.58 -2.39
N TYR A 189 -70.14 -56.62 -1.57
CA TYR A 189 -69.50 -56.70 -0.25
C TYR A 189 -67.99 -56.93 -0.35
N ALA A 190 -67.53 -57.81 -1.24
CA ALA A 190 -66.11 -58.00 -1.50
C ALA A 190 -65.45 -56.72 -2.03
N TYR A 191 -66.12 -56.02 -2.95
CA TYR A 191 -65.67 -54.73 -3.47
C TYR A 191 -65.63 -53.64 -2.40
N LYS A 192 -66.62 -53.59 -1.49
CA LYS A 192 -66.62 -52.66 -0.35
C LYS A 192 -65.45 -52.90 0.60
N ALA A 193 -65.16 -54.16 0.93
CA ALA A 193 -64.01 -54.52 1.77
C ALA A 193 -62.68 -54.11 1.11
N ALA A 194 -62.50 -54.44 -0.17
CA ALA A 194 -61.31 -54.06 -0.94
C ALA A 194 -61.17 -52.54 -1.10
N ARG A 195 -62.28 -51.81 -1.26
CA ARG A 195 -62.29 -50.34 -1.31
C ARG A 195 -61.88 -49.75 0.04
N GLN A 196 -62.37 -50.29 1.16
CA GLN A 196 -62.02 -49.81 2.49
C GLN A 196 -60.53 -50.01 2.78
N GLU A 197 -59.97 -51.18 2.44
CA GLU A 197 -58.53 -51.43 2.60
C GLU A 197 -57.68 -50.44 1.77
N LYS A 198 -58.11 -50.13 0.54
CA LYS A 198 -57.46 -49.10 -0.28
C LYS A 198 -57.59 -47.71 0.32
N LEU A 199 -58.73 -47.37 0.92
CA LEU A 199 -58.95 -46.08 1.59
C LEU A 199 -58.05 -45.92 2.83
N ASP A 200 -57.89 -47.00 3.59
CA ASP A 200 -57.00 -47.04 4.75
C ASP A 200 -55.53 -46.94 4.32
N LEU A 201 -55.14 -47.62 3.23
CA LEU A 201 -53.80 -47.49 2.65
C LEU A 201 -53.53 -46.05 2.16
N LEU A 202 -54.48 -45.45 1.44
CA LEU A 202 -54.39 -44.05 1.01
C LEU A 202 -54.25 -43.10 2.21
N SER A 203 -55.02 -43.32 3.27
CA SER A 203 -54.94 -42.52 4.50
C SER A 203 -53.55 -42.61 5.14
N ARG A 204 -52.94 -43.80 5.17
CA ARG A 204 -51.55 -43.98 5.66
C ARG A 204 -50.54 -43.28 4.76
N LEU A 205 -50.66 -43.40 3.44
CA LEU A 205 -49.76 -42.74 2.49
C LEU A 205 -49.85 -41.21 2.59
N VAL A 206 -51.06 -40.65 2.72
CA VAL A 206 -51.27 -39.21 2.95
C VAL A 206 -50.60 -38.76 4.26
N ALA A 207 -50.70 -39.55 5.33
CA ALA A 207 -50.01 -39.25 6.57
C ALA A 207 -48.47 -39.28 6.43
N THR A 208 -47.94 -40.24 5.66
CA THR A 208 -46.50 -40.30 5.36
C THR A 208 -46.03 -39.11 4.52
N ILE A 209 -46.81 -38.69 3.51
CA ILE A 209 -46.52 -37.51 2.68
C ILE A 209 -46.52 -36.25 3.53
N LYS A 210 -47.54 -36.04 4.38
CA LYS A 210 -47.57 -34.87 5.28
C LYS A 210 -46.35 -34.84 6.22
N LYS A 211 -45.90 -36.01 6.70
CA LYS A 211 -44.70 -36.12 7.53
C LYS A 211 -43.44 -35.75 6.75
N SER A 212 -43.26 -36.24 5.51
CA SER A 212 -42.09 -35.90 4.69
C SER A 212 -42.09 -34.44 4.25
N GLU A 213 -43.25 -33.86 3.94
CA GLU A 213 -43.40 -32.43 3.64
C GLU A 213 -43.00 -31.55 4.83
N ALA A 214 -43.41 -31.91 6.06
CA ALA A 214 -42.99 -31.20 7.26
C ALA A 214 -41.47 -31.27 7.48
N LEU A 215 -40.85 -32.43 7.26
CA LEU A 215 -39.39 -32.59 7.35
C LEU A 215 -38.66 -31.78 6.28
N HIS A 216 -39.16 -31.78 5.04
CA HIS A 216 -38.58 -30.99 3.96
C HIS A 216 -38.70 -29.49 4.25
N LYS A 217 -39.85 -29.03 4.77
CA LYS A 217 -40.04 -27.63 5.16
C LYS A 217 -39.05 -27.22 6.26
N ALA A 218 -38.90 -28.03 7.30
CA ALA A 218 -37.94 -27.78 8.38
C ALA A 218 -36.48 -27.79 7.89
N SER A 219 -36.14 -28.70 6.96
CA SER A 219 -34.81 -28.74 6.36
C SER A 219 -34.53 -27.51 5.49
N LYS A 220 -35.53 -27.06 4.71
CA LYS A 220 -35.43 -25.85 3.90
C LYS A 220 -35.22 -24.61 4.78
N GLU A 221 -35.99 -24.45 5.84
CA GLU A 221 -35.83 -23.33 6.78
C GLU A 221 -34.43 -23.30 7.42
N LYS A 222 -33.86 -24.46 7.76
CA LYS A 222 -32.48 -24.56 8.25
C LYS A 222 -31.46 -24.15 7.19
N TRP A 223 -31.66 -24.56 5.93
CA TRP A 223 -30.79 -24.18 4.81
C TRP A 223 -30.87 -22.68 4.53
N ASP A 224 -32.08 -22.10 4.52
CA ASP A 224 -32.28 -20.67 4.28
C ASP A 224 -31.62 -19.84 5.40
N LEU A 225 -31.70 -20.28 6.66
CA LEU A 225 -30.98 -19.67 7.79
C LEU A 225 -29.46 -19.78 7.65
N ALA A 226 -28.95 -20.95 7.27
CA ALA A 226 -27.51 -21.15 7.07
C ALA A 226 -26.97 -20.28 5.91
N CYS A 227 -27.71 -20.20 4.81
CA CYS A 227 -27.40 -19.30 3.69
C CYS A 227 -27.37 -17.84 4.15
N ALA A 228 -28.35 -17.40 4.94
CA ALA A 228 -28.39 -16.02 5.47
C ALA A 228 -27.21 -15.71 6.38
N VAL A 229 -26.76 -16.66 7.22
CA VAL A 229 -25.56 -16.49 8.05
C VAL A 229 -24.32 -16.34 7.18
N VAL A 230 -24.12 -17.23 6.21
CA VAL A 230 -22.96 -17.18 5.30
C VAL A 230 -22.93 -15.90 4.46
N THR A 231 -24.09 -15.40 4.01
CA THR A 231 -24.15 -14.13 3.29
C THR A 231 -23.76 -12.94 4.18
N ASN A 232 -24.23 -12.91 5.43
CA ASN A 232 -23.87 -11.85 6.37
C ASN A 232 -22.38 -11.87 6.72
N GLU A 233 -21.82 -13.06 6.97
CA GLU A 233 -20.37 -13.22 7.22
C GLU A 233 -19.53 -12.76 6.01
N ARG A 234 -19.98 -13.10 4.79
CA ARG A 234 -19.34 -12.64 3.56
C ARG A 234 -19.37 -11.11 3.44
N GLU A 235 -20.52 -10.49 3.67
CA GLU A 235 -20.64 -9.02 3.62
C GLU A 235 -19.75 -8.33 4.67
N GLU A 236 -19.66 -8.89 5.88
CA GLU A 236 -18.76 -8.39 6.93
C GLU A 236 -17.28 -8.49 6.52
N LEU A 237 -16.88 -9.63 5.93
CA LEU A 237 -15.51 -9.82 5.44
C LEU A 237 -15.18 -8.90 4.27
N GLU A 238 -16.10 -8.74 3.31
CA GLU A 238 -15.96 -7.81 2.19
C GLU A 238 -15.80 -6.35 2.70
N ALA A 239 -16.60 -5.94 3.69
CA ALA A 239 -16.47 -4.63 4.32
C ALA A 239 -15.10 -4.45 5.02
N LYS A 240 -14.61 -5.48 5.73
CA LYS A 240 -13.27 -5.46 6.37
C LYS A 240 -12.14 -5.36 5.34
N VAL A 241 -12.25 -6.05 4.20
CA VAL A 241 -11.26 -5.99 3.11
C VAL A 241 -11.23 -4.58 2.51
N VAL A 242 -12.39 -4.01 2.16
CA VAL A 242 -12.47 -2.64 1.62
C VAL A 242 -11.90 -1.61 2.60
N ALA A 243 -12.18 -1.76 3.91
CA ALA A 243 -11.62 -0.88 4.94
C ALA A 243 -10.07 -0.97 5.01
N LYS A 244 -9.51 -2.18 4.95
CA LYS A 244 -8.05 -2.40 4.93
C LYS A 244 -7.40 -1.84 3.66
N GLU A 245 -8.01 -2.02 2.49
CA GLU A 245 -7.51 -1.45 1.24
C GLU A 245 -7.49 0.09 1.26
N LEU A 246 -8.53 0.71 1.82
CA LEU A 246 -8.58 2.16 1.98
C LEU A 246 -7.51 2.66 2.96
N ALA A 247 -7.25 1.93 4.04
CA ALA A 247 -6.17 2.25 4.97
C ALA A 247 -4.79 2.15 4.28
N ALA A 248 -4.54 1.07 3.53
CA ALA A 248 -3.30 0.90 2.76
C ALA A 248 -3.09 2.03 1.72
N LYS A 249 -4.15 2.42 0.99
CA LYS A 249 -4.06 3.55 0.04
C LYS A 249 -3.76 4.89 0.72
N ARG A 250 -4.15 5.08 1.98
CA ARG A 250 -3.80 6.29 2.76
C ARG A 250 -2.33 6.25 3.16
N THR A 251 -1.86 5.12 3.69
CA THR A 251 -0.45 4.96 4.07
C THR A 251 0.50 5.11 2.89
N ASP A 252 0.12 4.61 1.71
CA ASP A 252 0.91 4.77 0.48
C ASP A 252 1.01 6.23 0.04
N LYS A 253 -0.11 6.97 0.10
CA LYS A 253 -0.13 8.41 -0.22
C LYS A 253 0.73 9.23 0.75
N ASP A 254 0.71 8.88 2.04
CA ASP A 254 1.51 9.57 3.03
C ASP A 254 3.00 9.23 2.90
N ALA A 255 3.33 7.98 2.57
CA ALA A 255 4.69 7.57 2.21
C ALA A 255 5.19 8.32 0.96
N GLU A 256 4.37 8.44 -0.09
CA GLU A 256 4.73 9.19 -1.31
C GLU A 256 5.00 10.68 -1.01
N LYS A 257 4.16 11.32 -0.17
CA LYS A 257 4.39 12.70 0.29
C LYS A 257 5.70 12.84 1.05
N LEU A 258 6.00 11.92 1.96
CA LEU A 258 7.24 11.94 2.72
C LEU A 258 8.45 11.77 1.79
N THR A 259 8.40 10.85 0.82
CA THR A 259 9.46 10.66 -0.16
C THR A 259 9.71 11.93 -0.97
N LYS A 260 8.65 12.59 -1.47
CA LYS A 260 8.76 13.88 -2.18
C LYS A 260 9.40 14.97 -1.31
N GLN A 261 9.02 15.06 -0.03
CA GLN A 261 9.63 16.01 0.90
C GLN A 261 11.12 15.73 1.14
N TRP A 262 11.51 14.45 1.26
CA TRP A 262 12.91 14.06 1.41
C TRP A 262 13.72 14.36 0.15
N GLU A 263 13.19 14.06 -1.04
CA GLU A 263 13.84 14.40 -2.31
C GLU A 263 14.06 15.90 -2.46
N GLN A 264 13.06 16.72 -2.10
CA GLN A 264 13.19 18.18 -2.13
C GLN A 264 14.26 18.68 -1.16
N ARG A 265 14.29 18.16 0.08
CA ARG A 265 15.33 18.51 1.06
C ARG A 265 16.72 18.12 0.59
N TYR A 266 16.85 16.90 0.05
CA TYR A 266 18.12 16.41 -0.47
C TYR A 266 18.61 17.29 -1.64
N LYS A 267 17.73 17.66 -2.58
CA LYS A 267 18.08 18.57 -3.67
C LYS A 267 18.55 19.93 -3.15
N ALA A 268 17.82 20.53 -2.21
CA ALA A 268 18.20 21.81 -1.61
C ALA A 268 19.55 21.74 -0.88
N GLU A 269 19.82 20.64 -0.18
CA GLU A 269 21.09 20.42 0.52
C GLU A 269 22.27 20.21 -0.45
N VAL A 270 22.05 19.50 -1.56
CA VAL A 270 23.03 19.34 -2.64
C VAL A 270 23.30 20.69 -3.33
N GLU A 271 22.28 21.47 -3.64
CA GLU A 271 22.42 22.82 -4.23
C GLU A 271 23.19 23.75 -3.28
N SER A 272 22.81 23.80 -2.01
CA SER A 272 23.52 24.59 -1.00
C SER A 272 24.99 24.16 -0.84
N SER A 273 25.26 22.86 -0.80
CA SER A 273 26.64 22.34 -0.75
C SER A 273 27.43 22.69 -2.02
N SER A 274 26.78 22.64 -3.18
CA SER A 274 27.39 23.02 -4.46
C SER A 274 27.77 24.51 -4.50
N GLU A 275 26.91 25.38 -3.99
CA GLU A 275 27.17 26.82 -3.85
C GLU A 275 28.32 27.10 -2.87
N GLN A 276 28.38 26.40 -1.74
CA GLN A 276 29.48 26.49 -0.79
C GLN A 276 30.81 26.09 -1.43
N VAL A 277 30.85 24.97 -2.16
CA VAL A 277 32.05 24.51 -2.89
C VAL A 277 32.45 25.51 -3.97
N ALA A 278 31.49 26.09 -4.70
CA ALA A 278 31.76 27.12 -5.71
C ALA A 278 32.36 28.39 -5.08
N THR A 279 31.85 28.81 -3.93
CA THR A 279 32.36 29.97 -3.17
C THR A 279 33.77 29.70 -2.64
N ALA A 280 34.00 28.54 -2.03
CA ALA A 280 35.32 28.13 -1.55
C ALA A 280 36.34 28.04 -2.72
N LYS A 281 35.92 27.50 -3.87
CA LYS A 281 36.75 27.47 -5.08
C LYS A 281 37.15 28.88 -5.53
N LYS A 282 36.20 29.83 -5.53
CA LYS A 282 36.47 31.22 -5.88
C LYS A 282 37.47 31.86 -4.91
N GLN A 283 37.29 31.67 -3.61
CA GLN A 283 38.21 32.15 -2.58
C GLN A 283 39.62 31.58 -2.75
N TRP A 284 39.74 30.28 -3.04
CA TRP A 284 41.04 29.66 -3.32
C TRP A 284 41.73 30.24 -4.56
N ILE A 285 40.98 30.54 -5.62
CA ILE A 285 41.52 31.20 -6.82
C ILE A 285 42.07 32.58 -6.45
N GLU A 286 41.31 33.39 -5.68
CA GLU A 286 41.75 34.72 -5.23
C GLU A 286 43.04 34.65 -4.39
N VAL A 287 43.18 33.65 -3.50
CA VAL A 287 44.39 33.43 -2.71
C VAL A 287 45.58 33.03 -3.60
N VAL A 288 45.36 32.15 -4.58
CA VAL A 288 46.42 31.74 -5.52
C VAL A 288 46.89 32.92 -6.37
N ASP A 289 45.96 33.74 -6.88
CA ASP A 289 46.29 34.95 -7.65
C ASP A 289 47.09 35.95 -6.81
N PHE A 290 46.73 36.12 -5.54
CA PHE A 290 47.49 36.94 -4.60
C PHE A 290 48.93 36.41 -4.39
N ILE A 291 49.09 35.11 -4.17
CA ILE A 291 50.41 34.47 -4.00
C ILE A 291 51.26 34.62 -5.26
N LEU A 292 50.66 34.44 -6.44
CA LEU A 292 51.36 34.61 -7.73
C LEU A 292 51.81 36.06 -7.92
N SER A 293 50.95 37.04 -7.65
CA SER A 293 51.29 38.46 -7.68
C SER A 293 52.42 38.80 -6.71
N ALA A 294 52.36 38.29 -5.46
CA ALA A 294 53.41 38.49 -4.47
C ALA A 294 54.75 37.86 -4.92
N LYS A 295 54.71 36.66 -5.52
CA LYS A 295 55.88 36.00 -6.10
C LYS A 295 56.50 36.84 -7.22
N GLU A 296 55.69 37.41 -8.11
CA GLU A 296 56.17 38.29 -9.19
C GLU A 296 56.84 39.56 -8.63
N GLN A 297 56.24 40.19 -7.62
CA GLN A 297 56.82 41.34 -6.94
C GLN A 297 58.17 41.02 -6.28
N ILE A 298 58.25 39.92 -5.52
CA ILE A 298 59.50 39.46 -4.88
C ILE A 298 60.57 39.16 -5.94
N THR A 299 60.19 38.49 -7.04
CA THR A 299 61.10 38.19 -8.15
C THR A 299 61.63 39.47 -8.79
N GLY A 300 60.76 40.47 -8.99
CA GLY A 300 61.16 41.80 -9.46
C GLY A 300 62.14 42.50 -8.51
N LEU A 301 61.88 42.49 -7.20
CA LEU A 301 62.78 43.06 -6.20
C LEU A 301 64.14 42.34 -6.17
N LEU A 302 64.16 41.02 -6.26
CA LEU A 302 65.40 40.24 -6.34
C LEU A 302 66.20 40.57 -7.60
N GLN A 303 65.54 40.79 -8.75
CA GLN A 303 66.22 41.19 -9.98
C GLN A 303 66.84 42.59 -9.85
N VAL A 304 66.16 43.53 -9.19
CA VAL A 304 66.70 44.87 -8.89
C VAL A 304 67.88 44.79 -7.90
N LEU A 305 67.80 43.95 -6.88
CA LEU A 305 68.91 43.74 -5.94
C LEU A 305 70.12 43.11 -6.65
N LYS A 306 69.89 42.11 -7.51
CA LYS A 306 70.95 41.46 -8.31
C LYS A 306 71.64 42.44 -9.25
N SER A 307 70.89 43.36 -9.89
CA SER A 307 71.49 44.38 -10.74
C SER A 307 72.29 45.40 -9.91
N LYS A 308 71.78 45.84 -8.75
CA LYS A 308 72.51 46.72 -7.83
C LYS A 308 73.80 46.08 -7.30
N THR A 309 73.75 44.84 -6.81
CA THR A 309 74.96 44.15 -6.31
C THR A 309 75.97 43.90 -7.43
N HIS A 310 75.51 43.62 -8.66
CA HIS A 310 76.41 43.50 -9.80
C HIS A 310 77.06 44.85 -10.17
N VAL A 311 76.33 45.95 -10.05
CA VAL A 311 76.87 47.32 -10.24
C VAL A 311 77.86 47.67 -9.14
N GLU A 312 77.53 47.40 -7.87
CA GLU A 312 78.40 47.64 -6.72
C GLU A 312 79.64 46.76 -6.74
N ALA A 313 79.52 45.46 -7.05
CA ALA A 313 80.66 44.57 -7.25
C ALA A 313 81.54 45.04 -8.42
N GLY A 314 80.93 45.54 -9.51
CA GLY A 314 81.65 46.17 -10.61
C GLY A 314 82.30 47.51 -10.23
N ARG A 315 81.76 48.23 -9.24
CA ARG A 315 82.35 49.45 -8.68
C ARG A 315 83.54 49.10 -7.78
N LEU A 316 83.35 48.19 -6.82
CA LEU A 316 84.43 47.62 -6.00
C LEU A 316 85.58 47.07 -6.84
N LYS A 317 85.29 46.36 -7.94
CA LYS A 317 86.34 45.85 -8.83
C LYS A 317 87.09 46.95 -9.60
N ARG A 318 86.46 48.10 -9.85
CA ARG A 318 87.10 49.31 -10.43
C ARG A 318 87.89 50.11 -9.41
N ASP A 319 87.42 50.14 -8.16
CA ASP A 319 88.03 50.89 -7.07
C ASP A 319 89.14 50.08 -6.38
N LEU A 320 89.15 48.74 -6.51
CA LEU A 320 90.15 47.86 -5.91
C LEU A 320 91.58 48.21 -6.37
N PRO A 321 91.88 48.44 -7.68
CA PRO A 321 93.19 48.89 -8.14
C PRO A 321 93.62 50.23 -7.52
N GLU A 322 92.69 51.18 -7.36
CA GLU A 322 92.98 52.46 -6.69
C GLU A 322 93.31 52.26 -5.21
N PHE A 323 92.56 51.40 -4.53
CA PHE A 323 92.82 51.04 -3.13
C PHE A 323 94.13 50.26 -2.97
N THR A 324 94.44 49.35 -3.90
CA THR A 324 95.72 48.62 -3.88
C THR A 324 96.89 49.54 -4.20
N ALA A 325 96.72 50.50 -5.11
CA ALA A 325 97.72 51.53 -5.38
C ALA A 325 97.95 52.44 -4.16
N MET A 326 96.89 52.83 -3.45
CA MET A 326 96.96 53.62 -2.22
C MET A 326 97.66 52.86 -1.08
N ILE A 327 97.32 51.57 -0.88
CA ILE A 327 98.01 50.73 0.12
C ILE A 327 99.47 50.49 -0.29
N ALA A 328 99.75 50.25 -1.58
CA ALA A 328 101.12 50.09 -2.06
C ALA A 328 101.96 51.36 -1.83
N LEU A 329 101.37 52.55 -2.02
CA LEU A 329 101.99 53.83 -1.68
C LEU A 329 102.29 53.95 -0.18
N GLN A 330 101.32 53.64 0.69
CA GLN A 330 101.53 53.68 2.15
C GLN A 330 102.55 52.64 2.63
N VAL A 331 102.58 51.44 2.04
CA VAL A 331 103.58 50.41 2.35
C VAL A 331 104.96 50.84 1.85
N CYS A 332 105.06 51.46 0.67
CA CYS A 332 106.32 52.06 0.19
C CYS A 332 106.81 53.19 1.11
N ASP A 333 105.93 54.06 1.59
CA ASP A 333 106.29 55.12 2.55
C ASP A 333 106.72 54.55 3.92
N ALA A 334 106.08 53.46 4.37
CA ALA A 334 106.47 52.74 5.59
C ALA A 334 107.82 51.99 5.43
N GLN A 335 108.10 51.43 4.26
CA GLN A 335 109.38 50.78 3.96
C GLN A 335 110.52 51.79 3.79
N ALA A 336 110.23 52.98 3.23
CA ALA A 336 111.19 54.08 3.15
C ALA A 336 111.54 54.61 4.55
N THR A 337 110.57 54.76 5.44
CA THR A 337 110.81 55.19 6.84
C THR A 337 111.54 54.15 7.68
N LEU A 338 111.32 52.85 7.46
CA LEU A 338 112.10 51.76 8.09
C LEU A 338 113.54 51.68 7.55
N SER A 339 113.76 51.96 6.26
CA SER A 339 115.11 52.04 5.67
C SER A 339 115.89 53.26 6.17
N ASP A 340 115.22 54.39 6.40
CA ASP A 340 115.85 55.60 6.96
C ASP A 340 116.23 55.43 8.44
N GLN A 341 115.42 54.72 9.23
CA GLN A 341 115.78 54.39 10.62
C GLN A 341 116.96 53.41 10.71
N HIS A 342 117.10 52.48 9.77
CA HIS A 342 118.24 51.55 9.75
C HIS A 342 119.54 52.25 9.31
N THR A 343 119.44 53.28 8.47
CA THR A 343 120.60 54.08 8.02
C THR A 343 121.04 55.09 9.10
N GLN A 344 120.12 55.61 9.94
CA GLN A 344 120.46 56.47 11.09
C GLN A 344 121.06 55.72 12.28
N THR A 345 120.83 54.41 12.45
CA THR A 345 121.46 53.64 13.55
C THR A 345 122.91 53.22 13.24
N CYS A 346 123.31 53.16 11.96
CA CYS A 346 124.68 52.78 11.58
C CYS A 346 125.67 53.96 11.51
N TYR A 347 125.22 55.23 11.48
CA TYR A 347 126.10 56.40 11.45
C TYR A 347 126.47 56.99 12.83
N LEU A 348 125.84 56.56 13.92
CA LEU A 348 126.09 57.09 15.28
C LEU A 348 127.11 56.27 16.12
N LYS A 349 127.83 55.32 15.52
CA LYS A 349 128.85 54.50 16.22
C LYS A 349 130.31 54.78 15.84
N THR A 350 130.60 55.80 15.03
CA THR A 350 131.96 56.01 14.50
C THR A 350 132.43 57.47 14.48
N SER A 351 132.07 58.27 15.49
CA SER A 351 132.65 59.61 15.65
C SER A 351 132.87 60.00 17.12
N ARG A 352 134.16 59.94 17.49
CA ARG A 352 134.89 60.80 18.45
C ARG A 352 134.54 60.59 19.95
N GLY A 353 135.45 60.12 20.80
CA GLY A 353 136.90 59.92 20.59
C GLY A 353 137.65 61.24 20.46
N LEU A 354 137.45 62.15 21.41
CA LEU A 354 138.43 63.06 22.03
C LEU A 354 137.75 63.84 23.15
#